data_AF-A0A2S9FS52-F1
#
_entry.id   AF-A0A2S9FS52-F1
#
_cell.length_a   1.000
_cell.length_b   1.000
_cell.length_c   1.000
_cell.angle_alpha   90.00
_cell.angle_beta   90.00
_cell.angle_gamma   90.00
#
_symmetry.space_group_name_H-M   'P 1'
#
loop_
_entity.id
_entity.type
_entity.pdbx_description
1 polymer ?
#
loop_
_entity_poly.entity_id
_entity_poly.type
_entity_poly.pdbx_seq_one_letter_code
_entity_poly.pdbx_strand_id
1 'polypeptide(L)'
;GDDRQPVSIFLPTYLVLSAGVCMAFLAGDLFNLFVGFEVLLTASFVLLTIGGSRERVRAGITYVMVSMVSSLIFLFGIALVYAATGTLNLAELSV
;
A
#
# COMPACT_ATOMS: atom_id res chain seq x y z
N GLY A 1 -13.76 20.96 10.94
CA GLY A 1 -13.33 20.44 9.62
C GLY A 1 -13.46 21.60 8.67
N ASP A 2 -12.40 21.96 7.96
CA ASP A 2 -12.44 23.09 7.03
C ASP A 2 -13.29 22.71 5.80
N ASP A 3 -14.29 23.54 5.49
CA ASP A 3 -15.32 23.35 4.45
C ASP A 3 -14.77 23.44 3.01
N ARG A 4 -13.47 23.15 2.82
CA ARG A 4 -12.75 23.27 1.55
C ARG A 4 -11.82 22.10 1.26
N GLN A 5 -12.04 20.92 1.86
CA GLN A 5 -11.39 19.71 1.33
C GLN A 5 -11.93 19.44 -0.08
N PRO A 6 -11.09 19.44 -1.12
CA PRO A 6 -11.56 19.23 -2.48
C PRO A 6 -12.06 17.79 -2.60
N VAL A 7 -13.39 17.64 -2.67
CA VAL A 7 -14.06 16.34 -2.94
C VAL A 7 -13.52 15.65 -4.19
N SER A 8 -12.95 16.42 -5.12
CA SER A 8 -12.28 15.95 -6.32
C SER A 8 -11.02 15.11 -6.05
N ILE A 9 -10.38 15.23 -4.87
CA ILE A 9 -9.22 14.40 -4.49
C ILE A 9 -9.68 13.25 -3.59
N PHE A 10 -10.57 13.52 -2.63
CA PHE A 10 -10.98 12.50 -1.66
C PHE A 10 -11.61 11.28 -2.32
N LEU A 11 -12.62 11.48 -3.18
CA LEU A 11 -13.36 10.37 -3.79
C LEU A 11 -12.47 9.44 -4.63
N PRO A 12 -11.67 9.92 -5.59
CA PRO A 12 -10.81 9.03 -6.37
C PRO A 12 -9.76 8.34 -5.50
N THR A 13 -9.16 9.02 -4.52
CA THR A 13 -8.18 8.39 -3.62
C THR A 13 -8.83 7.30 -2.77
N TYR A 14 -10.06 7.51 -2.30
CA TYR A 14 -10.79 6.49 -1.55
C TYR A 14 -11.14 5.26 -2.41
N LEU A 15 -11.47 5.47 -3.70
CA LEU A 15 -11.68 4.36 -4.63
C LEU A 15 -10.37 3.58 -4.89
N VAL A 16 -9.23 4.28 -5.01
CA VAL A 16 -7.91 3.62 -5.13
C VAL A 16 -7.56 2.84 -3.87
N LEU A 17 -7.85 3.39 -2.69
CA LEU A 17 -7.68 2.68 -1.42
C LEU A 17 -8.48 1.37 -1.42
N SER A 18 -9.76 1.46 -1.79
CA SER A 18 -10.66 0.31 -1.85
C SER A 18 -10.19 -0.72 -2.87
N ALA A 19 -9.72 -0.27 -4.03
CA ALA A 19 -9.14 -1.13 -5.06
C ALA A 19 -7.87 -1.85 -4.57
N GLY A 20 -6.98 -1.16 -3.84
CA GLY A 20 -5.79 -1.77 -3.23
C GLY A 20 -6.15 -2.85 -2.20
N VAL A 21 -7.17 -2.61 -1.38
CA VAL A 21 -7.71 -3.63 -0.46
C VAL A 21 -8.23 -4.84 -1.24
N CYS A 22 -9.08 -4.62 -2.25
CA CYS A 22 -9.58 -5.72 -3.08
C CYS A 22 -8.45 -6.49 -3.77
N MET A 23 -7.42 -5.80 -4.27
CA MET A 23 -6.25 -6.42 -4.90
C MET A 23 -5.49 -7.32 -3.92
N ALA A 24 -5.29 -6.87 -2.68
CA ALA A 24 -4.61 -7.68 -1.65
C ALA A 24 -5.40 -8.96 -1.32
N PHE A 25 -6.73 -8.89 -1.22
CA PHE A 25 -7.57 -10.05 -0.95
C PHE A 25 -7.69 -11.02 -2.14
N LEU A 26 -7.56 -10.52 -3.37
CA LEU A 26 -7.65 -11.32 -4.59
C LEU A 26 -6.30 -11.83 -5.09
N ALA A 27 -5.19 -11.46 -4.44
CA ALA A 27 -3.86 -11.83 -4.87
C ALA A 27 -3.65 -13.36 -4.78
N GLY A 28 -3.29 -13.96 -5.92
CA GLY A 28 -2.94 -15.39 -6.02
C GLY A 28 -1.45 -15.67 -5.85
N ASP A 29 -0.61 -14.63 -5.80
CA ASP A 29 0.83 -14.72 -5.65
C ASP A 29 1.36 -13.60 -4.75
N LEU A 30 2.55 -13.81 -4.19
CA LEU A 30 3.17 -12.88 -3.25
C LEU A 30 3.51 -11.51 -3.87
N PHE A 31 3.79 -11.45 -5.17
CA PHE A 31 4.13 -10.19 -5.82
C PHE A 31 2.89 -9.30 -5.99
N ASN A 32 1.79 -9.85 -6.49
CA ASN A 32 0.53 -9.12 -6.59
C ASN A 32 -0.02 -8.72 -5.21
N LEU A 33 0.23 -9.52 -4.17
CA LEU A 33 -0.08 -9.14 -2.78
C LEU A 33 0.72 -7.91 -2.34
N PHE A 34 2.02 -7.87 -2.63
CA PHE A 34 2.87 -6.69 -2.38
C PHE A 34 2.37 -5.45 -3.12
N VAL A 35 2.06 -5.57 -4.41
CA VAL A 35 1.51 -4.46 -5.20
C VAL A 35 0.20 -3.94 -4.59
N GLY A 36 -0.69 -4.83 -4.16
CA GLY A 36 -1.94 -4.45 -3.47
C GLY A 36 -1.69 -3.64 -2.20
N PHE A 37 -0.72 -4.07 -1.38
CA PHE A 37 -0.30 -3.33 -0.19
C PHE A 37 0.28 -1.95 -0.53
N GLU A 38 1.13 -1.83 -1.54
CA GLU A 38 1.68 -0.52 -1.94
C GLU A 38 0.58 0.45 -2.40
N VAL A 39 -0.40 -0.04 -3.16
CA VAL A 39 -1.53 0.77 -3.64
C VAL A 39 -2.37 1.27 -2.46
N LEU A 40 -2.73 0.41 -1.50
CA LEU A 40 -3.54 0.84 -0.35
C LEU A 40 -2.76 1.76 0.60
N LEU A 41 -1.46 1.52 0.81
CA LEU A 41 -0.62 2.36 1.67
C LEU A 41 -0.43 3.76 1.06
N THR A 42 -0.19 3.82 -0.25
CA THR A 42 -0.06 5.08 -0.99
C THR A 42 -1.37 5.88 -0.96
N ALA A 43 -2.52 5.23 -1.20
CA ALA A 43 -3.82 5.88 -1.10
C ALA A 43 -4.10 6.40 0.32
N SER A 44 -3.77 5.61 1.35
CA SER A 44 -3.90 6.00 2.76
C SER A 44 -3.06 7.24 3.08
N PHE A 45 -1.82 7.30 2.59
CA PHE A 45 -0.95 8.46 2.75
C PHE A 45 -1.55 9.72 2.13
N VAL A 46 -2.08 9.63 0.90
CA VAL A 46 -2.73 10.77 0.25
C VAL A 46 -3.91 11.23 1.11
N LEU A 47 -4.78 10.33 1.58
CA LEU A 47 -5.92 10.68 2.45
C LEU A 47 -5.49 11.32 3.78
N LEU A 48 -4.42 10.83 4.41
CA LEU A 48 -3.89 11.39 5.66
C LEU A 48 -3.43 12.84 5.49
N THR A 49 -2.85 13.16 4.34
CA THR A 49 -2.28 14.48 4.02
C THR A 49 -3.28 15.45 3.39
N ILE A 50 -4.50 15.01 3.02
CA ILE A 50 -5.57 15.90 2.49
C ILE A 50 -5.87 17.01 3.51
N GLY A 51 -5.76 18.27 3.08
CA GLY A 51 -6.01 19.47 3.90
C GLY A 51 -4.74 20.17 4.39
N GLY A 52 -3.54 19.65 4.07
CA GLY A 52 -2.30 20.44 3.99
C GLY A 52 -1.76 21.06 5.29
N SER A 53 -2.32 20.78 6.47
CA SER A 53 -1.75 21.27 7.73
C SER A 53 -0.33 20.72 7.92
N ARG A 54 0.60 21.57 8.40
CA ARG A 54 2.01 21.21 8.65
C ARG A 54 2.14 19.94 9.51
N GLU A 55 1.24 19.77 10.46
CA GLU A 55 1.23 18.60 11.36
C GLU A 55 0.84 17.32 10.62
N ARG A 56 -0.14 17.39 9.71
CA ARG A 56 -0.59 16.26 8.88
C ARG A 56 0.46 15.86 7.85
N VAL A 57 1.17 16.82 7.27
CA VAL A 57 2.29 16.56 6.36
C VAL A 57 3.45 15.88 7.09
N ARG A 58 3.80 16.34 8.30
CA ARG A 58 4.85 15.70 9.12
C ARG A 58 4.50 14.26 9.50
N ALA A 59 3.25 14.01 9.89
CA ALA A 59 2.75 12.66 10.14
C ALA A 59 2.83 11.79 8.86
N GLY A 60 2.44 12.35 7.71
CA GLY A 60 2.53 11.68 6.42
C GLY A 60 3.97 11.30 6.03
N ILE A 61 4.95 12.18 6.24
CA ILE A 61 6.36 11.87 5.96
C ILE A 61 6.84 10.70 6.81
N THR A 62 6.54 10.71 8.10
CA THR A 62 6.92 9.60 9.01
C THR A 62 6.30 8.29 8.55
N TYR A 63 5.02 8.32 8.15
CA TYR A 63 4.33 7.17 7.60
C TYR A 63 4.99 6.63 6.33
N VAL A 64 5.32 7.49 5.36
CA VAL A 64 5.98 7.07 4.11
C VAL A 64 7.35 6.46 4.38
N MET A 65 8.14 7.04 5.29
CA MET A 65 9.46 6.49 5.63
C MET A 65 9.36 5.09 6.23
N VAL A 66 8.40 4.87 7.14
CA VAL A 66 8.13 3.53 7.71
C VAL A 66 7.61 2.58 6.64
N SER A 67 6.73 3.06 5.75
CA SER A 67 6.22 2.30 4.62
C SER A 67 7.37 1.83 3.73
N MET A 68 8.24 2.73 3.25
CA MET A 68 9.36 2.38 2.37
C MET A 68 10.28 1.32 2.99
N VAL A 69 10.62 1.44 4.28
CA VAL A 69 11.44 0.44 4.97
C VAL A 69 10.72 -0.90 5.02
N SER A 70 9.42 -0.89 5.35
CA SER A 70 8.59 -2.10 5.38
C SER A 70 8.48 -2.76 4.00
N SER A 71 8.33 -1.96 2.93
CA SER A 71 8.29 -2.41 1.54
C SER A 71 9.59 -3.09 1.12
N LEU A 72 10.74 -2.54 1.50
CA LEU A 72 12.04 -3.14 1.20
C LEU A 72 12.23 -4.48 1.91
N ILE A 73 11.86 -4.55 3.19
CA ILE A 73 11.92 -5.81 3.96
C ILE A 73 10.99 -6.85 3.34
N PHE A 74 9.78 -6.44 2.97
CA PHE A 74 8.81 -7.36 2.39
C PHE A 74 9.23 -7.85 1.00
N LEU A 75 9.71 -6.96 0.13
CA LEU A 75 10.24 -7.32 -1.20
C LEU A 75 11.46 -8.25 -1.09
N PHE A 76 12.34 -8.01 -0.12
CA PHE A 76 13.46 -8.90 0.15
C PHE A 76 12.98 -10.28 0.60
N GLY A 77 11.95 -10.36 1.45
CA GLY A 77 11.31 -11.61 1.83
C GLY A 77 10.74 -12.37 0.62
N ILE A 78 10.05 -11.68 -0.29
CA ILE A 78 9.52 -12.27 -1.54
C ILE A 78 10.67 -12.80 -2.41
N ALA A 79 11.76 -12.06 -2.53
CA ALA A 79 12.93 -12.48 -3.29
C ALA A 79 13.57 -13.76 -2.69
N LEU A 80 13.65 -13.86 -1.36
CA LEU A 80 14.14 -15.06 -0.68
C LEU A 80 13.21 -16.27 -0.88
N VAL A 81 11.89 -16.08 -0.80
CA VAL A 81 10.92 -17.15 -1.09
C VAL A 81 11.10 -17.64 -2.52
N TYR A 82 11.16 -16.74 -3.49
CA TYR A 82 11.39 -17.09 -4.89
C TYR A 82 12.71 -17.85 -5.09
N ALA A 83 13.79 -17.40 -4.44
CA ALA A 83 15.08 -18.07 -4.53
C ALA A 83 15.06 -19.50 -3.95
N ALA A 84 14.21 -19.75 -2.95
CA ALA A 84 14.10 -21.06 -2.31
C ALA A 84 13.14 -22.02 -3.04
N THR A 85 12.03 -21.51 -3.56
CA THR A 85 10.93 -22.35 -4.10
C THR A 85 10.83 -22.30 -5.63
N GLY A 86 11.41 -21.27 -6.27
CA GLY A 86 11.29 -21.03 -7.70
C GLY A 86 9.94 -20.48 -8.15
N THR A 87 9.00 -20.25 -7.22
CA THR A 87 7.65 -19.76 -7.50
C THR A 87 7.18 -18.74 -6.46
N LEU A 88 6.30 -17.85 -6.89
CA LEU A 88 5.63 -16.88 -6.02
C LEU A 88 4.14 -17.20 -5.84
N ASN A 89 3.64 -18.20 -6.55
CA ASN A 89 2.25 -18.59 -6.51
C ASN A 89 1.90 -19.20 -5.15
N LEU A 90 0.93 -18.61 -4.46
CA LEU A 90 0.56 -19.03 -3.10
C LEU A 90 -0.02 -20.44 -3.06
N ALA A 91 -0.69 -20.89 -4.14
CA ALA A 91 -1.22 -22.24 -4.21
C ALA A 91 -0.08 -23.27 -4.28
N GLU A 92 0.96 -23.00 -5.08
CA GLU A 92 2.14 -23.86 -5.19
C GLU A 92 2.99 -23.86 -3.92
N LEU A 93 3.05 -22.73 -3.21
CA LEU A 93 3.77 -22.61 -1.93
C LEU A 93 3.08 -23.34 -0.76
N SER A 94 1.79 -23.66 -0.90
CA SER A 94 0.99 -24.29 0.16
C SER A 94 1.10 -25.83 0.21
N VAL A 95 1.78 -26.43 -0.76
CA VAL A 95 1.97 -27.89 -0.93
C VAL A 95 3.35 -28.29 -0.44
#